data_AF-A0A2E0J642-F1
#
_entry.id   AF-A0A2E0J642-F1
#
_cell.length_a   1.000
_cell.length_b   1.000
_cell.length_c   1.000
_cell.angle_alpha   90.00
_cell.angle_beta   90.00
_cell.angle_gamma   90.00
#
_symmetry.space_group_name_H-M   'P 1'
#
loop_
_entity.id
_entity.type
_entity.pdbx_description
1 polymer ?
#
loop_
_entity_poly.entity_id
_entity_poly.type
_entity_poly.pdbx_seq_one_letter_code
_entity_poly.pdbx_strand_id
1 'polypeptide(L)'
;MVVSDNGSELTSSAILVWQRRRGVEWHDTGLGKPAQYDFINTFNGGPSRFVCSGSFVLQLPLAVEAWRIEHKVSNSLLHVVE
;
A
#
# COMPACT_ATOMS: atom_id res chain seq x y z
N MET A 1 -1.62 13.40 -3.23
CA MET A 1 -0.21 12.98 -3.19
C MET A 1 -0.11 11.45 -3.16
N VAL A 2 0.68 10.84 -4.04
CA VAL A 2 1.03 9.40 -4.06
C VAL A 2 2.45 9.23 -3.54
N VAL A 3 2.68 8.20 -2.74
CA VAL A 3 4.00 7.86 -2.20
C VAL A 3 4.31 6.41 -2.56
N SER A 4 5.43 6.16 -3.22
CA SER A 4 5.87 4.80 -3.58
C SER A 4 7.32 4.56 -3.17
N ASP A 5 7.73 3.30 -3.13
CA ASP A 5 9.16 3.00 -3.13
C ASP A 5 9.80 3.30 -4.49
N ASN A 6 11.14 3.29 -4.49
CA ASN A 6 11.95 3.49 -5.68
C ASN A 6 12.17 2.17 -6.45
N GLY A 7 11.17 1.28 -6.44
CA GLY A 7 11.21 0.02 -7.18
C GLY A 7 11.33 0.25 -8.69
N SER A 8 12.01 -0.65 -9.39
CA SER A 8 12.19 -0.58 -10.85
C SER A 8 10.85 -0.59 -11.62
N GLU A 9 9.85 -1.21 -11.01
CA GLU A 9 8.47 -1.35 -11.48
C GLU A 9 7.75 0.01 -11.52
N LEU A 10 8.08 0.90 -10.58
CA LEU A 10 7.43 2.20 -10.39
C LEU A 10 8.27 3.38 -10.89
N THR A 11 9.50 3.12 -11.34
CA THR A 11 10.41 4.12 -11.93
C THR A 11 10.48 4.03 -13.46
N SER A 12 9.68 3.15 -14.08
CA SER A 12 9.62 3.02 -15.54
C SER A 12 9.10 4.30 -16.22
N SER A 13 9.56 4.57 -17.44
CA SER A 13 9.12 5.75 -18.21
C SER A 13 7.60 5.78 -18.47
N ALA A 14 6.95 4.61 -18.53
CA ALA A 14 5.51 4.52 -18.68
C ALA A 14 4.76 5.13 -17.48
N ILE A 15 5.22 4.84 -16.26
CA ILE A 15 4.65 5.39 -15.02
C ILE A 15 4.88 6.90 -14.93
N LEU A 16 6.10 7.37 -15.22
CA LEU A 16 6.41 8.81 -15.21
C LEU A 16 5.59 9.60 -16.24
N VAL A 17 5.35 9.03 -17.43
CA VAL A 17 4.47 9.65 -18.43
C VAL A 17 3.01 9.65 -17.98
N TRP A 18 2.53 8.54 -17.41
CA TRP A 18 1.17 8.45 -16.87
C TRP A 18 0.93 9.49 -15.76
N GLN A 19 1.85 9.58 -14.80
CA GLN A 19 1.80 10.51 -13.68
C GLN A 19 1.68 11.95 -14.20
N ARG A 20 2.58 12.36 -15.09
CA ARG A 20 2.59 13.72 -15.67
C ARG A 20 1.30 14.02 -16.44
N ARG A 21 0.80 13.07 -17.23
CA ARG A 21 -0.46 13.25 -17.98
C ARG A 21 -1.68 13.43 -17.06
N ARG A 22 -1.66 12.81 -15.88
CA ARG A 22 -2.75 12.89 -14.91
C ARG A 22 -2.59 14.01 -13.88
N GLY A 23 -1.46 14.73 -13.90
CA GLY A 23 -1.16 15.76 -12.89
C GLY A 23 -1.08 15.21 -11.47
N VAL A 24 -0.73 13.93 -11.32
CA VAL A 24 -0.64 13.29 -10.00
C VAL A 24 0.68 13.68 -9.36
N GLU A 25 0.61 14.32 -8.20
CA GLU A 25 1.78 14.54 -7.36
C GLU A 25 2.26 13.19 -6.80
N TRP A 26 3.50 12.81 -7.10
CA TRP A 26 4.12 11.54 -6.72
C TRP A 26 5.48 11.81 -6.08
N HIS A 27 5.74 11.18 -4.93
CA HIS A 27 7.02 11.24 -4.23
C HIS A 27 7.57 9.84 -3.95
N ASP A 28 8.87 9.69 -4.13
CA ASP A 28 9.56 8.44 -3.85
C ASP A 28 9.97 8.42 -2.38
N THR A 29 9.74 7.30 -1.69
CA THR A 29 10.23 7.10 -0.33
C THR A 29 11.74 6.97 -0.37
N GLY A 30 12.43 7.94 0.25
CA GLY A 30 13.87 7.88 0.40
C GLY A 30 14.30 6.63 1.17
N LEU A 31 15.47 6.08 0.82
CA LEU A 31 16.09 4.97 1.55
C LEU A 31 16.15 5.27 3.06
N GLY A 32 15.68 4.34 3.88
CA GLY A 32 15.84 4.40 5.33
C GLY A 32 14.82 5.25 6.10
N LYS A 33 13.60 5.46 5.58
CA LYS A 33 12.50 6.10 6.32
C LYS A 33 11.39 5.10 6.73
N PRO A 34 11.54 4.37 7.86
CA PRO A 34 10.56 3.38 8.32
C PRO A 34 9.13 3.95 8.44
N ALA A 35 9.01 5.19 8.92
CA ALA A 35 7.73 5.86 9.15
C ALA A 35 6.87 6.01 7.88
N GLN A 36 7.48 6.03 6.70
CA GLN A 36 6.74 6.13 5.43
C GLN A 36 6.19 4.77 4.95
N TYR A 37 6.64 3.67 5.58
CA TYR A 37 6.20 2.31 5.28
C TYR A 37 5.26 1.73 6.33
N ASP A 38 5.00 2.40 7.46
CA ASP A 38 4.23 1.83 8.58
C ASP A 38 2.86 1.29 8.17
N PHE A 39 2.17 2.01 7.27
CA PHE A 39 0.91 1.54 6.69
C PHE A 39 1.09 0.26 5.87
N ILE A 40 2.06 0.26 4.94
CA ILE A 40 2.35 -0.89 4.07
C ILE A 40 2.88 -2.09 4.87
N ASN A 41 3.65 -1.85 5.93
CA ASN A 41 4.15 -2.90 6.82
C ASN A 41 2.99 -3.53 7.61
N THR A 42 2.02 -2.73 8.07
CA THR A 42 0.82 -3.24 8.75
C THR A 42 -0.08 -4.01 7.78
N PHE A 43 -0.29 -3.47 6.57
CA PHE A 43 -1.06 -4.10 5.52
C PHE A 43 -0.40 -5.38 4.98
N ASN A 44 0.92 -5.43 4.89
CA ASN A 44 1.60 -6.65 4.51
C ASN A 44 1.60 -7.64 5.66
N GLY A 45 1.78 -7.22 6.92
CA GLY A 45 1.85 -8.11 8.07
C GLY A 45 0.53 -8.81 8.47
N GLY A 46 -0.63 -8.18 8.25
CA GLY A 46 -1.93 -8.72 8.66
C GLY A 46 -2.46 -9.83 7.74
N PRO A 47 -2.98 -9.50 6.54
CA PRO A 47 -3.40 -10.44 5.51
C PRO A 47 -2.35 -11.50 5.16
N SER A 48 -1.05 -11.15 5.07
CA SER A 48 -0.03 -12.15 4.73
C SER A 48 0.16 -13.21 5.82
N ARG A 49 -0.10 -12.89 7.09
CA ARG A 49 -0.04 -13.87 8.20
C ARG A 49 -1.08 -14.98 7.99
N PHE A 50 -2.26 -14.66 7.48
CA PHE A 50 -3.29 -15.64 7.13
C PHE A 50 -2.89 -16.46 5.89
N VAL A 51 -2.21 -15.84 4.94
CA VAL A 51 -1.87 -16.44 3.62
C VAL A 51 -0.62 -17.32 3.70
N CYS A 52 0.34 -17.00 4.58
CA CYS A 52 1.60 -17.74 4.71
C CYS A 52 1.47 -19.06 5.50
N SER A 53 0.31 -19.33 6.12
CA SER A 53 0.02 -20.57 6.86
C SER A 53 -0.44 -21.75 5.97
N GLY A 54 -0.07 -21.79 4.68
CA GLY A 54 -0.21 -22.98 3.83
C GLY A 54 -1.56 -23.18 3.12
N SER A 55 -2.57 -22.34 3.37
CA SER A 55 -3.83 -22.34 2.60
C SER A 55 -3.72 -21.39 1.42
N PHE A 56 -3.18 -21.93 0.34
CA PHE A 56 -2.90 -21.33 -0.97
C PHE A 56 -3.90 -20.23 -1.41
N VAL A 57 -3.38 -19.04 -1.75
CA VAL A 57 -3.81 -17.97 -2.71
C VAL A 57 -5.31 -17.68 -2.91
N LEU A 58 -6.18 -18.68 -2.94
CA LEU A 58 -7.64 -18.60 -3.09
C LEU A 58 -8.33 -17.80 -1.99
N GLN A 59 -7.74 -17.72 -0.80
CA GLN A 59 -8.30 -16.97 0.34
C GLN A 59 -7.82 -15.52 0.41
N LEU A 60 -6.85 -15.10 -0.43
CA LEU A 60 -6.34 -13.73 -0.47
C LEU A 60 -7.46 -12.69 -0.64
N PRO A 61 -8.42 -12.86 -1.57
CA PRO A 61 -9.48 -11.88 -1.75
C PRO A 61 -10.36 -11.70 -0.49
N LEU A 62 -10.68 -12.81 0.19
CA LEU A 62 -11.47 -12.79 1.41
C LEU A 62 -10.69 -12.17 2.59
N ALA A 63 -9.41 -12.50 2.72
CA ALA A 63 -8.54 -11.93 3.75
C ALA A 63 -8.33 -10.42 3.56
N VAL A 64 -8.17 -9.96 2.31
CA VAL A 64 -8.07 -8.53 1.99
C VAL A 64 -9.38 -7.81 2.31
N GLU A 65 -10.55 -8.37 1.98
CA GLU A 65 -11.83 -7.72 2.29
C GLU A 65 -12.10 -7.70 3.80
N ALA A 66 -11.80 -8.78 4.53
CA ALA A 66 -11.90 -8.83 5.98
C ALA A 66 -11.00 -7.76 6.64
N TRP A 67 -9.74 -7.67 6.22
CA TRP A 67 -8.82 -6.64 6.68
C TRP A 67 -9.34 -5.23 6.37
N ARG A 68 -9.88 -5.02 5.16
CA ARG A 68 -10.48 -3.74 4.76
C ARG A 68 -11.64 -3.35 5.67
N ILE A 69 -12.50 -4.28 6.05
CA ILE A 69 -13.65 -4.02 6.93
C ILE A 69 -13.17 -3.66 8.34
N GLU A 70 -12.26 -4.46 8.92
CA GLU A 70 -11.69 -4.22 10.25
C GLU A 70 -11.00 -2.86 10.36
N HIS A 71 -10.15 -2.53 9.38
CA HIS A 71 -9.36 -1.31 9.41
C HIS A 71 -10.18 -0.08 9.00
N LYS A 72 -11.27 -0.21 8.21
CA LYS A 72 -12.23 0.88 7.97
C LYS A 72 -13.03 1.27 9.20
N VAL A 73 -13.40 0.32 10.06
CA VAL A 73 -14.09 0.60 11.34
C VAL A 73 -13.14 1.28 12.32
N SER A 74 -11.84 0.96 12.26
CA SER A 74 -10.81 1.61 13.09
C SER A 74 -10.33 2.97 12.55
N ASN A 75 -10.60 3.31 11.28
CA ASN A 75 -10.10 4.52 10.63
C ASN A 75 -10.89 5.81 10.92
N SER A 76 -11.85 5.80 11.85
CA SER A 76 -12.53 7.02 12.31
C SER A 76 -11.60 7.99 13.07
N LEU A 77 -10.33 7.61 13.30
CA LEU A 77 -9.31 8.43 13.97
C LEU A 77 -8.12 8.83 13.07
N LEU A 78 -8.06 8.40 11.80
CA LEU A 78 -7.05 8.90 10.87
C LEU A 78 -7.69 9.92 9.95
N HIS A 79 -7.63 11.19 10.37
CA HIS A 79 -7.78 12.34 9.50
C HIS A 79 -6.80 12.18 8.33
N VAL A 80 -7.33 11.83 7.16
CA VAL A 80 -6.63 12.00 5.90
C VAL A 80 -6.42 13.50 5.75
N VAL A 81 -5.16 13.92 5.85
CA VAL A 81 -4.70 15.26 5.53
C VAL A 81 -5.18 15.57 4.10
N GLU A 82 -6.08 16.54 3.98
CA GLU A 82 -6.39 17.23 2.72
C GLU A 82 -5.16 17.95 2.16
#